data_AF-A0A939UV22-F1
#
_entry.id   AF-A0A939UV22-F1
#
_cell.length_a   1.000
_cell.length_b   1.000
_cell.length_c   1.000
_cell.angle_alpha   90.00
_cell.angle_beta   90.00
_cell.angle_gamma   90.00
#
_symmetry.space_group_name_H-M   'P 1'
#
loop_
_entity.id
_entity.type
_entity.pdbx_description
1 polymer ?
#
loop_
_entity_poly.entity_id
_entity_poly.type
_entity_poly.pdbx_seq_one_letter_code
_entity_poly.pdbx_strand_id
1 'polypeptide(L)'
;MNKIEKAYSDLFPSARWSSVREVLASDENSADFIRWVLKDEDYREVDSSNPMYEFAKIRARHSVITFFIGLVFINCFEFFESIKTAFEFKSEPGMVIHLWMLTSLYHDWAYYSTDLRNPDLDYRRITSYYLLEDVAAPNINDLSIFIDYARTHSEALAYTYKEIEAYDDYARKKLHPRFPEDHELLDHGILGGVKIFDRLVRRQVKRRNNDEDYSSKEYEQDLLNAKASCLTIAQHNIFKSSSTSDDVKYGSELTKLHSTSNFVISINTPLLLLLSLVDTFECVKVFSKSNNTNGSLRASTVLEKISVIVNLDSVIADFSKLSEYINNQNPALINKLDHHIEQVCILNKWTAFTAIEEEDYSVRITMRSNIVN
;
A
#
# COMPACT_ATOMS: atom_id res chain seq x y z
N MET A 1 -19.67 -1.63 -1.48
CA MET A 1 -19.90 -0.73 -2.64
C MET A 1 -20.44 0.68 -2.29
N ASN A 2 -21.62 0.85 -1.67
CA ASN A 2 -22.24 2.19 -1.51
C ASN A 2 -21.38 3.25 -0.80
N LYS A 3 -20.63 2.88 0.25
CA LYS A 3 -19.70 3.80 0.93
C LYS A 3 -18.57 4.27 0.01
N ILE A 4 -18.09 3.39 -0.88
CA ILE A 4 -17.05 3.69 -1.86
C ILE A 4 -17.59 4.64 -2.95
N GLU A 5 -18.79 4.39 -3.47
CA GLU A 5 -19.43 5.28 -4.45
C GLU A 5 -19.62 6.69 -3.89
N LYS A 6 -20.04 6.81 -2.63
CA LYS A 6 -20.15 8.11 -1.97
C LYS A 6 -18.78 8.83 -1.90
N ALA A 7 -17.74 8.14 -1.44
CA ALA A 7 -16.39 8.70 -1.37
C ALA A 7 -15.87 9.14 -2.75
N TYR A 8 -16.17 8.38 -3.80
CA TYR A 8 -15.86 8.72 -5.18
C TYR A 8 -16.55 10.03 -5.61
N SER A 9 -17.87 10.13 -5.45
CA SER A 9 -18.64 11.32 -5.83
C SER A 9 -18.22 12.56 -5.05
N ASP A 10 -17.89 12.42 -3.77
CA ASP A 10 -17.47 13.52 -2.90
C ASP A 10 -16.08 14.08 -3.30
N LEU A 11 -15.14 13.21 -3.67
CA LEU A 11 -13.76 13.60 -4.00
C LEU A 11 -13.56 13.96 -5.47
N PHE A 12 -14.32 13.36 -6.37
CA PHE A 12 -14.11 13.49 -7.82
C PHE A 12 -15.39 13.87 -8.58
N PRO A 13 -16.06 14.99 -8.23
CA PRO A 13 -17.33 15.39 -8.84
C PRO A 13 -17.22 15.73 -10.33
N SER A 14 -16.00 15.92 -10.85
CA SER A 14 -15.72 16.23 -12.26
C SER A 14 -14.85 15.17 -12.94
N ALA A 15 -14.79 13.96 -12.38
CA ALA A 15 -14.08 12.86 -13.03
C ALA A 15 -14.73 12.46 -14.37
N ARG A 16 -13.90 11.89 -15.24
CA ARG A 16 -14.34 11.32 -16.52
C ARG A 16 -15.34 10.18 -16.35
N TRP A 17 -15.20 9.40 -15.27
CA TRP A 17 -16.08 8.28 -14.95
C TRP A 17 -17.25 8.76 -14.10
N SER A 18 -18.43 8.22 -14.37
CA SER A 18 -19.67 8.56 -13.66
C SER A 18 -19.77 7.91 -12.28
N SER A 19 -19.02 6.84 -12.04
CA SER A 19 -19.07 6.04 -10.81
C SER A 19 -17.81 5.21 -10.61
N VAL A 20 -17.60 4.71 -9.38
CA VAL A 20 -16.49 3.78 -9.11
C VAL A 20 -16.67 2.46 -9.85
N ARG A 21 -17.91 2.04 -10.14
CA ARG A 21 -18.18 0.84 -10.94
C ARG A 21 -17.61 0.95 -12.35
N GLU A 22 -17.62 2.14 -12.93
CA GLU A 22 -17.05 2.40 -14.25
C GLU A 22 -15.51 2.39 -14.20
N VAL A 23 -14.91 2.96 -13.14
CA VAL A 23 -13.47 2.88 -12.89
C VAL A 23 -13.00 1.42 -12.74
N LEU A 24 -13.77 0.60 -12.02
CA LEU A 24 -13.46 -0.80 -11.74
C LEU A 24 -13.95 -1.78 -12.83
N ALA A 25 -14.53 -1.28 -13.93
CA ALA A 25 -15.09 -2.11 -14.99
C ALA A 25 -14.01 -2.89 -15.77
N SER A 26 -12.78 -2.34 -15.83
CA SER A 26 -11.61 -2.99 -16.40
C SER A 26 -10.34 -2.53 -15.71
N ASP A 27 -9.25 -3.28 -15.90
CA ASP A 27 -7.93 -2.93 -15.36
C ASP A 27 -7.37 -1.65 -15.99
N GLU A 28 -7.65 -1.44 -17.29
CA GLU A 28 -7.26 -0.23 -18.03
C GLU A 28 -7.94 1.01 -17.46
N ASN A 29 -9.26 0.94 -17.16
CA ASN A 29 -9.97 2.06 -16.53
C ASN A 29 -9.39 2.40 -15.16
N SER A 30 -8.95 1.40 -14.39
CA SER A 30 -8.32 1.61 -13.09
C SER A 30 -6.94 2.26 -13.24
N ALA A 31 -6.13 1.83 -14.21
CA ALA A 31 -4.84 2.45 -14.50
C ALA A 31 -5.00 3.91 -15.01
N ASP A 32 -5.97 4.15 -15.88
CA ASP A 32 -6.31 5.49 -16.38
C ASP A 32 -6.79 6.41 -15.24
N PHE A 33 -7.57 5.89 -14.31
CA PHE A 33 -7.99 6.64 -13.13
C PHE A 33 -6.77 7.03 -12.28
N ILE A 34 -5.83 6.12 -12.05
CA ILE A 34 -4.58 6.42 -11.33
C ILE A 34 -3.79 7.54 -12.03
N ARG A 35 -3.56 7.43 -13.35
CA ARG A 35 -2.90 8.47 -14.16
C ARG A 35 -3.56 9.83 -14.00
N TRP A 36 -4.89 9.86 -14.12
CA TRP A 36 -5.68 11.09 -14.06
C TRP A 36 -5.63 11.74 -12.68
N VAL A 37 -5.87 10.96 -11.62
CA VAL A 37 -5.88 11.45 -10.23
C VAL A 37 -4.50 11.94 -9.81
N LEU A 38 -3.46 11.17 -10.08
CA LEU A 38 -2.09 11.50 -9.66
C LEU A 38 -1.43 12.55 -10.57
N LYS A 39 -2.05 12.87 -11.72
CA LYS A 39 -1.48 13.68 -12.80
C LYS A 39 -0.09 13.15 -13.17
N ASP A 40 -0.02 11.84 -13.35
CA ASP A 40 1.20 11.12 -13.67
C ASP A 40 1.09 10.46 -15.05
N GLU A 41 1.45 11.22 -16.10
CA GLU A 41 1.43 10.76 -17.49
C GLU A 41 2.41 9.61 -17.77
N ASP A 42 3.40 9.45 -16.89
CA ASP A 42 4.42 8.43 -17.00
C ASP A 42 4.08 7.19 -16.18
N TYR A 43 2.92 7.16 -15.50
CA TYR A 43 2.31 5.90 -15.05
C TYR A 43 1.86 5.15 -16.31
N ARG A 44 2.80 4.54 -17.03
CA ARG A 44 2.54 3.93 -18.33
C ARG A 44 2.14 2.48 -18.15
N GLU A 45 1.17 2.05 -18.96
CA GLU A 45 0.92 0.62 -19.13
C GLU A 45 2.22 -0.07 -19.52
N VAL A 46 2.46 -1.22 -18.90
CA VAL A 46 3.57 -2.06 -19.27
C VAL A 46 3.33 -2.54 -20.70
N ASP A 47 4.37 -2.64 -21.51
CA ASP A 47 4.25 -3.24 -22.84
C ASP A 47 3.70 -4.67 -22.69
N SER A 48 2.76 -5.09 -23.57
CA SER A 48 2.16 -6.43 -23.53
C SER A 48 3.18 -7.55 -23.75
N SER A 49 4.36 -7.23 -24.27
CA SER A 49 5.51 -8.14 -24.33
C SER A 49 6.23 -8.35 -22.99
N ASN A 50 5.99 -7.50 -21.98
CA ASN A 50 6.56 -7.67 -20.65
C ASN A 50 5.79 -8.78 -19.91
N PRO A 51 6.47 -9.79 -19.34
CA PRO A 51 5.80 -10.82 -18.56
C PRO A 51 5.04 -10.31 -17.32
N MET A 52 5.30 -9.06 -16.89
CA MET A 52 4.56 -8.35 -15.83
C MET A 52 3.29 -7.66 -16.29
N TYR A 53 2.97 -7.66 -17.57
CA TYR A 53 1.81 -6.95 -18.12
C TYR A 53 0.49 -7.31 -17.43
N GLU A 54 0.17 -8.60 -17.36
CA GLU A 54 -1.10 -9.06 -16.76
C GLU A 54 -1.14 -8.81 -15.25
N PHE A 55 0.01 -8.94 -14.57
CA PHE A 55 0.12 -8.64 -13.14
C PHE A 55 -0.09 -7.15 -12.86
N ALA A 56 0.63 -6.28 -13.58
CA ALA A 56 0.53 -4.83 -13.42
C ALA A 56 -0.90 -4.32 -13.61
N LYS A 57 -1.64 -4.87 -14.59
CA LYS A 57 -3.04 -4.52 -14.82
C LYS A 57 -3.94 -4.83 -13.62
N ILE A 58 -3.88 -6.05 -13.10
CA ILE A 58 -4.65 -6.46 -11.91
C ILE A 58 -4.29 -5.58 -10.71
N ARG A 59 -3.02 -5.19 -10.60
CA ARG A 59 -2.47 -4.35 -9.53
C ARG A 59 -3.01 -2.91 -9.56
N ALA A 60 -3.28 -2.32 -10.72
CA ALA A 60 -3.99 -1.04 -10.79
C ALA A 60 -5.38 -1.10 -10.14
N ARG A 61 -6.18 -2.11 -10.51
CA ARG A 61 -7.52 -2.28 -9.93
C ARG A 61 -7.44 -2.50 -8.42
N HIS A 62 -6.49 -3.32 -7.98
CA HIS A 62 -6.22 -3.53 -6.57
C HIS A 62 -5.91 -2.20 -5.84
N SER A 63 -4.95 -1.41 -6.33
CA SER A 63 -4.59 -0.10 -5.75
C SER A 63 -5.77 0.87 -5.67
N VAL A 64 -6.62 0.91 -6.70
CA VAL A 64 -7.83 1.75 -6.69
C VAL A 64 -8.82 1.30 -5.62
N ILE A 65 -9.05 -0.01 -5.48
CA ILE A 65 -9.94 -0.54 -4.44
C ILE A 65 -9.35 -0.27 -3.05
N THR A 66 -8.06 -0.53 -2.85
CA THR A 66 -7.31 -0.24 -1.62
C THR A 66 -7.46 1.23 -1.22
N PHE A 67 -7.30 2.16 -2.16
CA PHE A 67 -7.52 3.59 -1.93
C PHE A 67 -8.92 3.88 -1.38
N PHE A 68 -9.96 3.40 -2.06
CA PHE A 68 -11.34 3.65 -1.64
C PHE A 68 -11.73 2.97 -0.34
N ILE A 69 -11.26 1.74 -0.07
CA ILE A 69 -11.46 1.08 1.22
C ILE A 69 -10.77 1.88 2.33
N GLY A 70 -9.56 2.38 2.09
CA GLY A 70 -8.86 3.28 3.00
C GLY A 70 -9.66 4.53 3.34
N LEU A 71 -10.30 5.18 2.37
CA LEU A 71 -11.18 6.33 2.62
C LEU A 71 -12.37 5.98 3.53
N VAL A 72 -12.87 4.74 3.46
CA VAL A 72 -13.92 4.26 4.35
C VAL A 72 -13.37 3.98 5.75
N PHE A 73 -12.18 3.40 5.86
CA PHE A 73 -11.58 2.93 7.11
C PHE A 73 -10.80 4.02 7.85
N ILE A 74 -10.44 5.13 7.21
CA ILE A 74 -9.65 6.22 7.82
C ILE A 74 -10.37 6.89 9.00
N ASN A 75 -11.69 6.74 9.10
CA ASN A 75 -12.49 7.25 10.23
C ASN A 75 -12.60 6.25 11.40
N CYS A 76 -11.97 5.08 11.27
CA CYS A 76 -11.87 4.06 12.32
C CYS A 76 -10.51 4.17 13.01
N PHE A 77 -10.42 3.69 14.24
CA PHE A 77 -9.19 3.56 15.01
C PHE A 77 -8.35 4.85 15.11
N GLU A 78 -9.01 6.00 15.06
CA GLU A 78 -8.39 7.33 15.08
C GLU A 78 -7.42 7.62 13.93
N PHE A 79 -7.39 6.80 12.86
CA PHE A 79 -6.42 6.91 11.77
C PHE A 79 -6.29 8.32 11.21
N PHE A 80 -7.41 8.99 10.93
CA PHE A 80 -7.39 10.35 10.42
C PHE A 80 -6.63 11.32 11.34
N GLU A 81 -6.95 11.32 12.64
CA GLU A 81 -6.30 12.23 13.60
C GLU A 81 -4.86 11.79 13.91
N SER A 82 -4.57 10.48 13.95
CA SER A 82 -3.22 9.96 14.12
C SER A 82 -2.31 10.32 12.95
N ILE A 83 -2.77 10.17 11.70
CA ILE A 83 -2.01 10.57 10.49
C ILE A 83 -1.83 12.09 10.47
N LYS A 84 -2.89 12.85 10.74
CA LYS A 84 -2.82 14.32 10.80
C LYS A 84 -1.82 14.82 11.83
N THR A 85 -1.81 14.22 13.01
CA THR A 85 -0.88 14.56 14.11
C THR A 85 0.55 14.14 13.77
N ALA A 86 0.72 12.91 13.27
CA ALA A 86 1.98 12.33 12.85
C ALA A 86 2.74 13.23 11.85
N PHE A 87 2.04 13.74 10.84
CA PHE A 87 2.65 14.52 9.76
C PHE A 87 2.41 16.03 9.87
N GLU A 88 2.06 16.51 11.07
CA GLU A 88 1.87 17.93 11.42
C GLU A 88 0.96 18.71 10.45
N PHE A 89 -0.06 18.04 9.89
CA PHE A 89 -1.00 18.69 8.99
C PHE A 89 -1.88 19.68 9.77
N LYS A 90 -1.65 20.97 9.54
CA LYS A 90 -2.57 22.04 9.99
C LYS A 90 -3.96 21.70 9.45
N SER A 91 -4.99 21.77 10.30
CA SER A 91 -6.41 21.39 10.17
C SER A 91 -7.07 21.28 8.77
N GLU A 92 -6.41 20.67 7.80
CA GLU A 92 -6.76 20.60 6.39
C GLU A 92 -6.94 19.12 6.03
N PRO A 93 -8.19 18.62 6.05
CA PRO A 93 -8.48 17.22 5.74
C PRO A 93 -7.92 16.76 4.39
N GLY A 94 -7.82 17.66 3.42
CA GLY A 94 -7.28 17.36 2.10
C GLY A 94 -5.84 16.83 2.12
N MET A 95 -5.03 17.19 3.12
CA MET A 95 -3.64 16.75 3.21
C MET A 95 -3.51 15.28 3.61
N VAL A 96 -4.31 14.84 4.58
CA VAL A 96 -4.41 13.43 4.98
C VAL A 96 -4.86 12.58 3.79
N ILE A 97 -5.88 13.05 3.05
CA ILE A 97 -6.39 12.36 1.87
C ILE A 97 -5.35 12.33 0.75
N HIS A 98 -4.60 13.41 0.53
CA HIS A 98 -3.53 13.45 -0.46
C HIS A 98 -2.41 12.48 -0.12
N LEU A 99 -1.95 12.45 1.13
CA LEU A 99 -0.92 11.51 1.58
C LEU A 99 -1.38 10.05 1.43
N TRP A 100 -2.63 9.77 1.81
CA TRP A 100 -3.23 8.45 1.61
C TRP A 100 -3.31 8.09 0.13
N MET A 101 -3.77 8.99 -0.72
CA MET A 101 -3.87 8.81 -2.16
C MET A 101 -2.53 8.46 -2.81
N LEU A 102 -1.46 9.19 -2.48
CA LEU A 102 -0.11 8.87 -2.95
C LEU A 102 0.31 7.46 -2.50
N THR A 103 0.11 7.16 -1.22
CA THR A 103 0.50 5.88 -0.63
C THR A 103 -0.23 4.71 -1.28
N SER A 104 -1.57 4.74 -1.30
CA SER A 104 -2.39 3.63 -1.77
C SER A 104 -2.33 3.44 -3.28
N LEU A 105 -2.20 4.50 -4.07
CA LEU A 105 -2.19 4.36 -5.54
C LEU A 105 -0.82 3.99 -6.09
N TYR A 106 0.27 4.26 -5.35
CA TYR A 106 1.63 3.88 -5.76
C TYR A 106 2.20 2.63 -5.08
N HIS A 107 1.56 2.05 -4.04
CA HIS A 107 2.20 0.95 -3.27
C HIS A 107 2.62 -0.26 -4.13
N ASP A 108 1.82 -0.58 -5.15
CA ASP A 108 2.08 -1.66 -6.10
C ASP A 108 2.70 -1.16 -7.44
N TRP A 109 3.20 0.07 -7.50
CA TRP A 109 3.69 0.68 -8.74
C TRP A 109 4.84 -0.10 -9.40
N ALA A 110 5.68 -0.77 -8.61
CA ALA A 110 6.87 -1.46 -9.15
C ALA A 110 6.54 -2.61 -10.10
N TYR A 111 5.31 -3.15 -10.09
CA TYR A 111 4.84 -4.09 -11.12
C TYR A 111 4.83 -3.49 -12.53
N TYR A 112 4.84 -2.15 -12.64
CA TYR A 112 4.98 -1.44 -13.90
C TYR A 112 6.44 -1.25 -14.34
N SER A 113 7.41 -1.63 -13.50
CA SER A 113 8.82 -1.46 -13.79
C SER A 113 9.46 -2.77 -14.25
N THR A 114 10.17 -2.71 -15.39
CA THR A 114 11.04 -3.81 -15.85
C THR A 114 12.16 -4.13 -14.86
N ASP A 115 12.53 -3.16 -14.03
CA ASP A 115 13.60 -3.27 -13.04
C ASP A 115 13.29 -4.27 -11.92
N LEU A 116 12.01 -4.61 -11.70
CA LEU A 116 11.59 -5.62 -10.72
C LEU A 116 12.24 -7.00 -10.98
N ARG A 117 12.73 -7.21 -12.20
CA ARG A 117 13.42 -8.42 -12.68
C ARG A 117 14.94 -8.30 -12.68
N ASN A 118 15.50 -7.27 -12.07
CA ASN A 118 16.94 -7.05 -12.04
C ASN A 118 17.48 -7.21 -10.60
N PRO A 119 17.86 -8.43 -10.18
CA PRO A 119 18.33 -8.70 -8.82
C PRO A 119 19.62 -7.94 -8.47
N ASP A 120 20.36 -7.48 -9.47
CA ASP A 120 21.63 -6.73 -9.30
C ASP A 120 21.45 -5.21 -9.36
N LEU A 121 20.20 -4.73 -9.40
CA LEU A 121 19.90 -3.31 -9.49
C LEU A 121 20.41 -2.54 -8.28
N ASP A 122 21.33 -1.60 -8.52
CA ASP A 122 21.79 -0.62 -7.54
C ASP A 122 20.86 0.60 -7.58
N TYR A 123 19.98 0.69 -6.58
CA TYR A 123 19.02 1.78 -6.43
C TYR A 123 19.66 3.16 -6.49
N ARG A 124 20.84 3.34 -5.89
CA ARG A 124 21.53 4.64 -5.81
C ARG A 124 22.03 5.12 -7.17
N ARG A 125 22.25 4.20 -8.13
CA ARG A 125 22.69 4.55 -9.48
C ARG A 125 21.54 4.94 -10.41
N ILE A 126 20.31 4.52 -10.10
CA ILE A 126 19.14 4.77 -10.94
C ILE A 126 18.27 5.94 -10.46
N THR A 127 18.51 6.45 -9.25
CA THR A 127 17.81 7.61 -8.68
C THR A 127 18.75 8.79 -8.50
N SER A 128 18.25 10.01 -8.68
CA SER A 128 18.96 11.23 -8.24
C SER A 128 18.67 11.56 -6.79
N TYR A 129 17.50 11.16 -6.28
CA TYR A 129 17.12 11.31 -4.88
C TYR A 129 16.83 9.94 -4.29
N TYR A 130 17.68 9.49 -3.38
CA TYR A 130 17.55 8.16 -2.78
C TYR A 130 16.64 8.19 -1.55
N LEU A 131 15.71 7.23 -1.47
CA LEU A 131 14.68 7.20 -0.43
C LEU A 131 15.25 6.88 0.96
N LEU A 132 16.23 5.96 1.06
CA LEU A 132 16.72 5.41 2.33
C LEU A 132 17.95 6.16 2.85
N GLU A 133 17.95 7.47 2.67
CA GLU A 133 18.95 8.36 3.27
C GLU A 133 18.34 9.70 3.66
N ASP A 134 18.94 10.31 4.68
CA ASP A 134 18.76 11.72 4.98
C ASP A 134 19.76 12.53 4.14
N VAL A 135 19.42 13.77 3.82
CA VAL A 135 20.32 14.63 3.04
C VAL A 135 21.48 15.08 3.93
N ALA A 136 22.69 14.69 3.57
CA ALA A 136 23.89 14.92 4.38
C ALA A 136 24.51 16.33 4.25
N ALA A 137 24.00 17.21 3.36
CA ALA A 137 24.62 18.51 3.11
C ALA A 137 23.61 19.66 2.95
N PRO A 138 23.79 20.80 3.66
CA PRO A 138 22.96 22.01 3.53
C PRO A 138 23.16 22.78 2.22
N ASN A 139 23.96 22.28 1.27
CA ASN A 139 24.32 22.99 0.04
C ASN A 139 23.40 22.68 -1.17
N ILE A 140 22.40 21.81 -1.01
CA ILE A 140 21.26 21.72 -1.93
C ILE A 140 20.09 22.41 -1.21
N ASN A 141 19.96 23.71 -1.44
CA ASN A 141 19.04 24.60 -0.71
C ASN A 141 17.57 24.11 -0.74
N ASP A 142 17.21 23.29 -1.72
CA ASP A 142 15.83 22.83 -1.96
C ASP A 142 15.47 21.51 -1.27
N LEU A 143 16.39 20.85 -0.55
CA LEU A 143 16.16 19.55 0.10
C LEU A 143 16.58 19.49 1.58
N SER A 144 16.87 20.64 2.20
CA SER A 144 17.20 20.72 3.63
C SER A 144 16.10 20.18 4.53
N ILE A 145 14.86 20.11 4.03
CA ILE A 145 13.71 19.51 4.72
C ILE A 145 13.91 18.01 5.05
N PHE A 146 14.86 17.34 4.40
CA PHE A 146 15.19 15.94 4.67
C PHE A 146 16.39 15.76 5.63
N ILE A 147 16.94 16.84 6.19
CA ILE A 147 17.98 16.73 7.23
C ILE A 147 17.34 16.10 8.48
N ASP A 148 17.97 15.03 8.99
CA ASP A 148 17.48 14.27 10.14
C ASP A 148 16.02 13.80 10.01
N TYR A 149 15.53 13.53 8.79
CA TYR A 149 14.15 13.11 8.57
C TYR A 149 13.83 11.86 9.38
N ALA A 150 14.69 10.84 9.34
CA ALA A 150 14.45 9.59 10.08
C ALA A 150 14.31 9.79 11.60
N ARG A 151 14.96 10.83 12.14
CA ARG A 151 14.91 11.18 13.57
C ARG A 151 13.70 12.05 13.91
N THR A 152 13.32 12.95 13.02
CA THR A 152 12.24 13.93 13.25
C THR A 152 10.87 13.40 12.88
N HIS A 153 10.81 12.40 11.99
CA HIS A 153 9.58 11.80 11.47
C HIS A 153 9.55 10.28 11.68
N SER A 154 9.78 9.85 12.93
CA SER A 154 9.84 8.43 13.30
C SER A 154 8.54 7.65 13.01
N GLU A 155 7.41 8.35 12.95
CA GLU A 155 6.09 7.84 12.60
C GLU A 155 5.95 7.39 11.13
N ALA A 156 6.87 7.83 10.26
CA ALA A 156 7.00 7.31 8.90
C ALA A 156 7.78 5.98 8.84
N LEU A 157 8.38 5.52 9.95
CA LEU A 157 9.39 4.45 9.98
C LEU A 157 9.08 3.40 11.05
N ALA A 158 8.42 2.32 10.64
CA ALA A 158 8.35 1.08 11.42
C ALA A 158 9.73 0.39 11.48
N TYR A 159 10.51 0.58 10.42
CA TYR A 159 11.83 0.03 10.21
C TYR A 159 12.81 1.15 9.89
N THR A 160 14.02 1.07 10.44
CA THR A 160 15.12 1.99 10.09
C THR A 160 15.54 1.79 8.63
N TYR A 161 16.21 2.78 8.03
CA TYR A 161 16.77 2.63 6.68
C TYR A 161 17.65 1.39 6.55
N LYS A 162 18.49 1.11 7.55
CA LYS A 162 19.34 -0.08 7.59
C LYS A 162 18.52 -1.38 7.63
N GLU A 163 17.42 -1.41 8.37
CA GLU A 163 16.52 -2.59 8.41
C GLU A 163 15.84 -2.80 7.05
N ILE A 164 15.41 -1.73 6.36
CA ILE A 164 14.80 -1.83 5.02
C ILE A 164 15.83 -2.32 4.00
N GLU A 165 17.05 -1.76 3.98
CA GLU A 165 18.14 -2.21 3.11
C GLU A 165 18.51 -3.68 3.38
N ALA A 166 18.60 -4.09 4.66
CA ALA A 166 18.88 -5.48 5.02
C ALA A 166 17.76 -6.43 4.58
N TYR A 167 16.50 -5.99 4.61
CA TYR A 167 15.37 -6.78 4.12
C TYR A 167 15.39 -6.93 2.60
N ASP A 168 15.68 -5.85 1.85
CA ASP A 168 15.86 -5.92 0.39
C ASP A 168 16.93 -6.96 0.01
N ASP A 169 18.05 -6.93 0.74
CA ASP A 169 19.15 -7.88 0.59
C ASP A 169 18.72 -9.33 0.87
N TYR A 170 17.96 -9.55 1.94
CA TYR A 170 17.35 -10.85 2.25
C TYR A 170 16.38 -11.28 1.14
N ALA A 171 15.50 -10.38 0.69
CA ALA A 171 14.48 -10.68 -0.30
C ALA A 171 15.10 -11.17 -1.61
N ARG A 172 16.09 -10.44 -2.13
CA ARG A 172 16.86 -10.79 -3.33
C ARG A 172 17.59 -12.13 -3.21
N LYS A 173 18.27 -12.35 -2.09
CA LYS A 173 19.21 -13.50 -1.94
C LYS A 173 18.52 -14.77 -1.46
N LYS A 174 17.38 -14.67 -0.77
CA LYS A 174 16.76 -15.77 -0.04
C LYS A 174 15.27 -15.93 -0.29
N LEU A 175 14.50 -14.85 -0.45
CA LEU A 175 13.04 -14.96 -0.60
C LEU A 175 12.67 -15.29 -2.04
N HIS A 176 12.95 -14.39 -2.98
CA HIS A 176 12.57 -14.51 -4.39
C HIS A 176 13.11 -15.76 -5.09
N PRO A 177 14.35 -16.22 -4.81
CA PRO A 177 14.84 -17.49 -5.37
C PRO A 177 14.02 -18.73 -4.98
N ARG A 178 13.15 -18.66 -3.95
CA ARG A 178 12.27 -19.77 -3.55
C ARG A 178 11.01 -19.86 -4.42
N PHE A 179 10.70 -18.79 -5.16
CA PHE A 179 9.53 -18.69 -6.03
C PHE A 179 9.99 -18.33 -7.44
N PRO A 180 10.71 -19.22 -8.16
CA PRO A 180 11.26 -18.90 -9.47
C PRO A 180 10.20 -18.64 -10.56
N GLU A 181 8.97 -19.11 -10.32
CA GLU A 181 7.80 -18.81 -11.17
C GLU A 181 7.25 -17.41 -10.93
N ASP A 182 7.50 -16.84 -9.74
CA ASP A 182 7.21 -15.44 -9.47
C ASP A 182 8.29 -14.63 -10.18
N HIS A 183 7.89 -13.90 -11.22
CA HIS A 183 8.81 -13.07 -11.99
C HIS A 183 9.34 -11.86 -11.20
N GLU A 184 9.07 -11.77 -9.90
CA GLU A 184 9.55 -10.75 -8.99
C GLU A 184 10.92 -11.17 -8.44
N LEU A 185 11.97 -10.39 -8.73
CA LEU A 185 13.33 -10.65 -8.23
C LEU A 185 13.80 -9.60 -7.22
N LEU A 186 13.05 -8.51 -7.08
CA LEU A 186 13.21 -7.42 -6.12
C LEU A 186 11.92 -7.25 -5.33
N ASP A 187 11.97 -6.81 -4.08
CA ASP A 187 10.75 -6.44 -3.35
C ASP A 187 10.06 -5.25 -4.05
N HIS A 188 8.83 -5.45 -4.51
CA HIS A 188 8.09 -4.41 -5.25
C HIS A 188 7.78 -3.18 -4.40
N GLY A 189 7.58 -3.32 -3.09
CA GLY A 189 7.37 -2.18 -2.20
C GLY A 189 8.62 -1.32 -2.11
N ILE A 190 9.79 -1.92 -1.88
CA ILE A 190 11.06 -1.21 -1.77
C ILE A 190 11.44 -0.55 -3.10
N LEU A 191 11.39 -1.30 -4.21
CA LEU A 191 11.65 -0.74 -5.55
C LEU A 191 10.68 0.39 -5.87
N GLY A 192 9.39 0.19 -5.59
CA GLY A 192 8.32 1.15 -5.86
C GLY A 192 8.52 2.45 -5.07
N GLY A 193 8.76 2.35 -3.77
CA GLY A 193 9.03 3.49 -2.90
C GLY A 193 10.24 4.29 -3.38
N VAL A 194 11.36 3.62 -3.68
CA VAL A 194 12.59 4.28 -4.15
C VAL A 194 12.36 5.05 -5.44
N LYS A 195 11.75 4.42 -6.45
CA LYS A 195 11.57 5.03 -7.78
C LYS A 195 10.52 6.13 -7.79
N ILE A 196 9.42 5.94 -7.06
CA ILE A 196 8.37 6.96 -6.95
C ILE A 196 8.87 8.16 -6.14
N PHE A 197 9.70 7.96 -5.12
CA PHE A 197 10.30 9.07 -4.38
C PHE A 197 11.13 9.96 -5.31
N ASP A 198 12.08 9.39 -6.06
CA ASP A 198 12.92 10.12 -7.01
C ASP A 198 12.06 10.92 -8.01
N ARG A 199 11.04 10.27 -8.54
CA ARG A 199 10.10 10.86 -9.50
C ARG A 199 9.31 12.03 -8.89
N LEU A 200 8.71 11.84 -7.73
CA LEU A 200 7.92 12.88 -7.06
C LEU A 200 8.79 14.09 -6.73
N VAL A 201 9.98 13.87 -6.16
CA VAL A 201 10.92 14.96 -5.85
C VAL A 201 11.33 15.71 -7.11
N ARG A 202 11.72 15.02 -8.20
CA ARG A 202 12.01 15.67 -9.49
C ARG A 202 10.84 16.50 -10.01
N ARG A 203 9.60 15.99 -9.89
CA ARG A 203 8.39 16.70 -10.32
C ARG A 203 8.22 18.01 -9.53
N GLN A 204 8.40 17.97 -8.22
CA GLN A 204 8.25 19.16 -7.38
C GLN A 204 9.38 20.17 -7.60
N VAL A 205 10.63 19.72 -7.74
CA VAL A 205 11.76 20.60 -8.10
C VAL A 205 11.50 21.27 -9.45
N LYS A 206 11.03 20.51 -10.45
CA LYS A 206 10.67 21.06 -11.76
C LYS A 206 9.52 22.06 -11.64
N ARG A 207 8.48 21.77 -10.85
CA ARG A 207 7.36 22.69 -10.63
C ARG A 207 7.82 23.98 -9.96
N ARG A 208 8.64 23.89 -8.91
CA ARG A 208 9.20 25.04 -8.18
C ARG A 208 9.98 26.00 -9.08
N ASN A 209 10.64 25.47 -10.11
CA ASN A 209 11.38 26.29 -11.07
C ASN A 209 10.52 26.91 -12.19
N ASN A 210 9.27 26.44 -12.39
CA ASN A 210 8.43 26.83 -13.54
C ASN A 210 7.08 27.46 -13.14
N ASP A 211 6.66 27.34 -11.88
CA ASP A 211 5.37 27.80 -11.35
C ASP A 211 5.64 28.85 -10.27
N GLU A 212 5.53 30.13 -10.64
CA GLU A 212 5.78 31.27 -9.72
C GLU A 212 4.80 31.30 -8.53
N ASP A 213 3.60 30.71 -8.70
CA ASP A 213 2.56 30.64 -7.67
C ASP A 213 2.78 29.47 -6.71
N TYR A 214 3.70 28.54 -7.00
CA TYR A 214 3.98 27.39 -6.14
C TYR A 214 4.81 27.82 -4.94
N SER A 215 4.14 28.05 -3.81
CA SER A 215 4.76 28.61 -2.62
C SER A 215 5.80 27.67 -2.00
N SER A 216 6.79 28.23 -1.28
CA SER A 216 7.81 27.41 -0.58
C SER A 216 7.17 26.42 0.41
N LYS A 217 6.08 26.83 1.06
CA LYS A 217 5.37 25.99 2.03
C LYS A 217 4.70 24.80 1.35
N GLU A 218 4.04 25.00 0.21
CA GLU A 218 3.45 23.90 -0.56
C GLU A 218 4.53 22.96 -1.10
N TYR A 219 5.66 23.51 -1.54
CA TYR A 219 6.81 22.74 -1.99
C TYR A 219 7.38 21.83 -0.90
N GLU A 220 7.70 22.39 0.27
CA GLU A 220 8.18 21.61 1.42
C GLU A 220 7.20 20.50 1.81
N GLN A 221 5.91 20.83 1.81
CA GLN A 221 4.87 19.89 2.18
C GLN A 221 4.72 18.73 1.18
N ASP A 222 4.80 19.01 -0.12
CA ASP A 222 4.76 17.97 -1.15
C ASP A 222 6.00 17.06 -1.07
N LEU A 223 7.17 17.60 -0.71
CA LEU A 223 8.38 16.81 -0.46
C LEU A 223 8.24 15.91 0.76
N LEU A 224 7.71 16.43 1.87
CA LEU A 224 7.42 15.64 3.08
C LEU A 224 6.42 14.53 2.78
N ASN A 225 5.34 14.84 2.04
CA ASN A 225 4.35 13.84 1.62
C ASN A 225 4.96 12.77 0.72
N ALA A 226 5.83 13.15 -0.22
CA ALA A 226 6.55 12.21 -1.07
C ALA A 226 7.42 11.26 -0.24
N LYS A 227 8.19 11.78 0.72
CA LYS A 227 9.03 10.96 1.61
C LYS A 227 8.19 10.01 2.47
N ALA A 228 7.17 10.53 3.15
CA ALA A 228 6.30 9.75 4.04
C ALA A 228 5.55 8.63 3.31
N SER A 229 4.93 8.95 2.17
CA SER A 229 4.22 7.96 1.35
C SER A 229 5.17 6.90 0.81
N CYS A 230 6.32 7.31 0.25
CA CYS A 230 7.27 6.36 -0.34
C CYS A 230 7.98 5.49 0.70
N LEU A 231 8.25 5.98 1.90
CA LEU A 231 8.72 5.15 3.01
C LEU A 231 7.66 4.16 3.44
N THR A 232 6.40 4.57 3.52
CA THR A 232 5.30 3.63 3.81
C THR A 232 5.21 2.53 2.76
N ILE A 233 5.29 2.90 1.47
CA ILE A 233 5.32 1.96 0.35
C ILE A 233 6.54 1.02 0.46
N ALA A 234 7.73 1.53 0.79
CA ALA A 234 8.91 0.67 0.95
C ALA A 234 8.79 -0.36 2.08
N GLN A 235 7.93 -0.11 3.07
CA GLN A 235 7.82 -0.94 4.27
C GLN A 235 6.64 -1.92 4.26
N HIS A 236 5.68 -1.77 3.33
CA HIS A 236 4.40 -2.51 3.41
C HIS A 236 4.53 -4.03 3.22
N ASN A 237 5.58 -4.50 2.56
CA ASN A 237 5.87 -5.93 2.36
C ASN A 237 7.07 -6.45 3.16
N ILE A 238 7.44 -5.75 4.24
CA ILE A 238 8.45 -6.24 5.17
C ILE A 238 7.77 -7.20 6.16
N PHE A 239 7.91 -8.49 5.90
CA PHE A 239 7.21 -9.54 6.63
C PHE A 239 8.05 -10.17 7.75
N LYS A 240 7.37 -10.46 8.86
CA LYS A 240 7.93 -11.32 9.92
C LYS A 240 8.08 -12.74 9.41
N SER A 241 9.09 -13.45 9.90
CA SER A 241 9.27 -14.87 9.65
C SER A 241 8.10 -15.68 10.23
N SER A 242 7.83 -16.84 9.64
CA SER A 242 6.69 -17.68 10.03
C SER A 242 6.98 -18.57 11.25
N SER A 243 8.25 -18.79 11.57
CA SER A 243 8.69 -19.71 12.62
C SER A 243 10.12 -19.44 13.06
N THR A 244 10.51 -19.97 14.23
CA THR A 244 11.89 -19.93 14.72
C THR A 244 12.88 -20.61 13.78
N SER A 245 12.41 -21.58 12.99
CA SER A 245 13.21 -22.23 11.94
C SER A 245 13.42 -21.35 10.71
N ASP A 246 12.56 -20.35 10.49
CA ASP A 246 12.75 -19.36 9.45
C ASP A 246 13.58 -18.15 9.93
N ASP A 247 13.59 -17.87 11.25
CA ASP A 247 14.37 -16.77 11.84
C ASP A 247 15.84 -16.83 11.43
N VAL A 248 16.44 -18.02 11.34
CA VAL A 248 17.86 -18.19 10.94
C VAL A 248 18.16 -17.72 9.51
N LYS A 249 17.14 -17.51 8.67
CA LYS A 249 17.28 -16.97 7.31
C LYS A 249 17.37 -15.44 7.32
N TYR A 250 16.85 -14.83 8.38
CA TYR A 250 16.94 -13.40 8.63
C TYR A 250 18.30 -13.12 9.28
N GLY A 251 18.98 -12.05 8.83
CA GLY A 251 20.26 -11.64 9.40
C GLY A 251 20.12 -11.00 10.78
N SER A 252 21.25 -10.71 11.43
CA SER A 252 21.29 -10.02 12.72
C SER A 252 20.62 -8.65 12.72
N GLU A 253 20.56 -7.99 11.57
CA GLU A 253 19.92 -6.71 11.34
C GLU A 253 18.38 -6.80 11.36
N LEU A 254 17.81 -7.99 11.23
CA LEU A 254 16.36 -8.20 11.05
C LEU A 254 15.71 -8.94 12.23
N THR A 255 16.31 -8.91 13.42
CA THR A 255 15.76 -9.58 14.60
C THR A 255 14.36 -9.11 14.97
N LYS A 256 14.01 -7.87 14.62
CA LYS A 256 12.66 -7.31 14.77
C LYS A 256 11.60 -8.12 14.00
N LEU A 257 11.99 -8.75 12.90
CA LEU A 257 11.15 -9.58 12.03
C LEU A 257 11.10 -11.05 12.45
N HIS A 258 11.83 -11.46 13.49
CA HIS A 258 11.75 -12.83 13.96
C HIS A 258 10.35 -13.16 14.49
N SER A 259 9.97 -14.43 14.35
CA SER A 259 8.65 -14.95 14.73
C SER A 259 8.34 -14.75 16.22
N THR A 260 9.39 -14.71 17.06
CA THR A 260 9.29 -14.49 18.51
C THR A 260 9.41 -13.03 18.94
N SER A 261 9.66 -12.11 18.01
CA SER A 261 9.73 -10.67 18.31
C SER A 261 8.36 -10.15 18.72
N ASN A 262 8.30 -9.28 19.74
CA ASN A 262 7.07 -8.59 20.13
C ASN A 262 6.74 -7.39 19.24
N PHE A 263 7.64 -7.02 18.33
CA PHE A 263 7.40 -5.90 17.42
C PHE A 263 6.16 -6.14 16.56
N VAL A 264 5.34 -5.10 16.46
CA VAL A 264 4.20 -5.02 15.55
C VAL A 264 4.07 -3.61 14.98
N ILE A 265 3.53 -3.52 13.76
CA ILE A 265 3.10 -2.25 13.17
C ILE A 265 1.92 -1.73 14.00
N SER A 266 1.97 -0.49 14.46
CA SER A 266 0.99 0.07 15.40
C SER A 266 0.58 1.49 15.01
N ILE A 267 -0.27 2.12 15.83
CA ILE A 267 -0.76 3.48 15.57
C ILE A 267 0.36 4.52 15.60
N ASN A 268 1.55 4.17 16.13
CA ASN A 268 2.76 4.99 16.03
C ASN A 268 3.25 5.13 14.60
N THR A 269 2.87 4.22 13.69
CA THR A 269 3.13 4.30 12.25
C THR A 269 1.79 4.23 11.51
N PRO A 270 0.92 5.24 11.66
CA PRO A 270 -0.50 5.12 11.38
C PRO A 270 -0.80 4.93 9.89
N LEU A 271 0.01 5.53 9.00
CA LEU A 271 -0.15 5.39 7.55
C LEU A 271 0.17 3.96 7.08
N LEU A 272 1.26 3.39 7.58
CA LEU A 272 1.62 2.00 7.32
C LEU A 272 0.59 1.04 7.90
N LEU A 273 0.12 1.28 9.13
CA LEU A 273 -0.91 0.44 9.75
C LEU A 273 -2.23 0.46 8.97
N LEU A 274 -2.64 1.63 8.45
CA LEU A 274 -3.81 1.73 7.59
C LEU A 274 -3.62 0.92 6.31
N LEU A 275 -2.48 1.08 5.63
CA LEU A 275 -2.15 0.31 4.42
C LEU A 275 -2.17 -1.20 4.69
N SER A 276 -1.54 -1.64 5.78
CA SER A 276 -1.54 -3.04 6.24
C SER A 276 -2.96 -3.61 6.39
N LEU A 277 -3.87 -2.84 6.98
CA LEU A 277 -5.26 -3.26 7.13
C LEU A 277 -5.94 -3.41 5.78
N VAL A 278 -5.88 -2.37 4.94
CA VAL A 278 -6.72 -2.33 3.73
C VAL A 278 -6.19 -3.19 2.60
N ASP A 279 -4.86 -3.32 2.45
CA ASP A 279 -4.26 -4.21 1.45
C ASP A 279 -4.50 -5.69 1.78
N THR A 280 -4.52 -6.04 3.07
CA THR A 280 -4.89 -7.39 3.53
C THR A 280 -6.39 -7.64 3.39
N PHE A 281 -7.22 -6.63 3.66
CA PHE A 281 -8.68 -6.71 3.57
C PHE A 281 -9.20 -6.79 2.11
N GLU A 282 -8.49 -6.20 1.16
CA GLU A 282 -8.85 -6.18 -0.25
C GLU A 282 -8.80 -7.59 -0.85
N CYS A 283 -9.97 -8.16 -1.18
CA CYS A 283 -10.10 -9.54 -1.62
C CYS A 283 -10.36 -9.72 -3.12
N VAL A 284 -10.60 -8.65 -3.88
CA VAL A 284 -10.86 -8.73 -5.33
C VAL A 284 -9.66 -9.32 -6.07
N LYS A 285 -8.43 -9.00 -5.66
CA LYS A 285 -7.23 -9.61 -6.26
C LYS A 285 -7.26 -11.15 -6.19
N VAL A 286 -7.80 -11.72 -5.12
CA VAL A 286 -7.90 -13.17 -4.91
C VAL A 286 -8.85 -13.84 -5.92
N PHE A 287 -9.93 -13.15 -6.29
CA PHE A 287 -10.95 -13.63 -7.23
C PHE A 287 -10.73 -13.14 -8.68
N SER A 288 -9.64 -12.40 -8.94
CA SER A 288 -9.29 -11.93 -10.27
C SER A 288 -8.67 -13.04 -11.12
N LYS A 289 -8.72 -12.89 -12.46
CA LYS A 289 -8.21 -13.90 -13.40
C LYS A 289 -6.69 -14.06 -13.26
N SER A 290 -6.23 -15.17 -12.69
CA SER A 290 -4.91 -15.72 -12.97
C SER A 290 -5.06 -16.83 -14.01
N ASN A 291 -4.84 -16.51 -15.29
CA ASN A 291 -4.67 -17.41 -16.44
C ASN A 291 -5.69 -18.57 -16.69
N ASN A 292 -6.72 -18.76 -15.86
CA ASN A 292 -7.75 -19.78 -16.01
C ASN A 292 -9.14 -19.14 -16.04
N THR A 293 -9.80 -19.25 -17.20
CA THR A 293 -11.03 -18.54 -17.56
C THR A 293 -12.28 -18.97 -16.80
N ASN A 294 -12.23 -20.11 -16.09
CA ASN A 294 -13.39 -20.68 -15.38
C ASN A 294 -13.43 -20.35 -13.88
N GLY A 295 -12.59 -19.44 -13.38
CA GLY A 295 -12.37 -19.24 -11.93
C GLY A 295 -12.25 -17.79 -11.45
N SER A 296 -12.95 -16.83 -12.06
CA SER A 296 -12.86 -15.41 -11.67
C SER A 296 -14.21 -14.75 -11.44
N LEU A 297 -14.25 -13.78 -10.53
CA LEU A 297 -15.41 -12.90 -10.30
C LEU A 297 -15.10 -11.48 -10.77
N ARG A 298 -16.14 -10.74 -11.16
CA ARG A 298 -16.01 -9.30 -11.40
C ARG A 298 -15.78 -8.57 -10.06
N ALA A 299 -14.91 -7.56 -10.08
CA ALA A 299 -14.63 -6.74 -8.89
C ALA A 299 -15.89 -6.16 -8.24
N SER A 300 -16.78 -5.60 -9.07
CA SER A 300 -18.06 -5.05 -8.58
C SER A 300 -18.92 -6.10 -7.90
N THR A 301 -18.99 -7.32 -8.44
CA THR A 301 -19.72 -8.43 -7.83
C THR A 301 -19.18 -8.78 -6.46
N VAL A 302 -17.85 -8.90 -6.31
CA VAL A 302 -17.22 -9.17 -5.01
C VAL A 302 -17.56 -8.06 -4.00
N LEU A 303 -17.32 -6.80 -4.36
CA LEU A 303 -17.54 -5.64 -3.49
C LEU A 303 -19.01 -5.34 -3.16
N GLU A 304 -19.96 -5.85 -3.95
CA GLU A 304 -21.41 -5.76 -3.69
C GLU A 304 -21.91 -6.87 -2.77
N LYS A 305 -21.17 -7.98 -2.66
CA LYS A 305 -21.50 -9.13 -1.82
C LYS A 305 -20.79 -9.14 -0.47
N ILE A 306 -20.01 -8.12 -0.15
CA ILE A 306 -19.38 -7.93 1.16
C ILE A 306 -20.09 -6.80 1.89
N SER A 307 -20.56 -7.08 3.10
CA SER A 307 -21.15 -6.07 3.99
C SER A 307 -20.08 -5.61 4.97
N VAL A 308 -19.91 -4.29 5.14
CA VAL A 308 -18.91 -3.74 6.07
C VAL A 308 -19.52 -2.68 6.99
N ILE A 309 -19.51 -2.98 8.28
CA ILE A 309 -19.84 -2.05 9.35
C ILE A 309 -18.54 -1.46 9.88
N VAL A 310 -18.47 -0.13 9.95
CA VAL A 310 -17.29 0.59 10.42
C VAL A 310 -17.74 1.47 11.56
N ASN A 311 -17.21 1.20 12.74
CA ASN A 311 -17.39 1.98 13.96
C ASN A 311 -16.09 2.72 14.29
N LEU A 312 -16.06 3.49 15.36
CA LEU A 312 -14.83 4.19 15.78
C LEU A 312 -13.74 3.21 16.24
N ASP A 313 -14.12 2.08 16.82
CA ASP A 313 -13.25 1.13 17.52
C ASP A 313 -13.27 -0.28 16.91
N SER A 314 -14.00 -0.48 15.80
CA SER A 314 -14.09 -1.78 15.15
C SER A 314 -14.47 -1.69 13.68
N VAL A 315 -13.97 -2.63 12.88
CA VAL A 315 -14.50 -2.97 11.55
C VAL A 315 -15.10 -4.37 11.62
N ILE A 316 -16.34 -4.53 11.17
CA ILE A 316 -16.98 -5.85 11.02
C ILE A 316 -17.23 -6.06 9.54
N ALA A 317 -16.66 -7.13 8.99
CA ALA A 317 -16.82 -7.50 7.59
C ALA A 317 -17.47 -8.87 7.48
N ASP A 318 -18.57 -8.91 6.75
CA ASP A 318 -19.39 -10.10 6.55
C ASP A 318 -19.30 -10.52 5.07
N PHE A 319 -18.72 -11.70 4.86
CA PHE A 319 -18.52 -12.33 3.55
C PHE A 319 -19.56 -13.43 3.27
N SER A 320 -20.56 -13.65 4.13
CA SER A 320 -21.57 -14.71 3.99
C SER A 320 -22.30 -14.67 2.63
N LYS A 321 -22.71 -13.48 2.18
CA LYS A 321 -23.35 -13.28 0.86
C LYS A 321 -22.42 -13.59 -0.31
N LEU A 322 -21.12 -13.38 -0.14
CA LEU A 322 -20.12 -13.73 -1.14
C LEU A 322 -19.91 -15.25 -1.15
N SER A 323 -19.84 -15.89 0.02
CA SER A 323 -19.79 -17.35 0.18
C SER A 323 -21.00 -18.03 -0.48
N GLU A 324 -22.22 -17.56 -0.20
CA GLU A 324 -23.45 -18.07 -0.83
C GLU A 324 -23.40 -17.93 -2.36
N TYR A 325 -22.96 -16.77 -2.86
CA TYR A 325 -22.81 -16.54 -4.29
C TYR A 325 -21.79 -17.49 -4.94
N ILE A 326 -20.64 -17.68 -4.30
CA ILE A 326 -19.57 -18.60 -4.74
C ILE A 326 -20.09 -20.03 -4.77
N ASN A 327 -20.73 -20.51 -3.71
CA ASN A 327 -21.27 -21.86 -3.64
C ASN A 327 -22.35 -22.14 -4.70
N ASN A 328 -23.10 -21.11 -5.12
CA ASN A 328 -24.13 -21.26 -6.15
C ASN A 328 -23.59 -21.13 -7.59
N GLN A 329 -22.54 -20.31 -7.81
CA GLN A 329 -22.10 -19.93 -9.16
C GLN A 329 -20.74 -20.51 -9.55
N ASN A 330 -19.81 -20.62 -8.60
CA ASN A 330 -18.47 -21.13 -8.83
C ASN A 330 -17.84 -21.72 -7.55
N PRO A 331 -18.27 -22.92 -7.12
CA PRO A 331 -17.82 -23.54 -5.86
C PRO A 331 -16.29 -23.70 -5.75
N ALA A 332 -15.57 -23.74 -6.87
CA ALA A 332 -14.11 -23.85 -6.89
C ALA A 332 -13.39 -22.64 -6.25
N LEU A 333 -14.10 -21.52 -6.01
CA LEU A 333 -13.55 -20.33 -5.37
C LEU A 333 -13.71 -20.31 -3.86
N ILE A 334 -14.38 -21.28 -3.24
CA ILE A 334 -14.63 -21.25 -1.79
C ILE A 334 -13.32 -21.32 -0.99
N ASN A 335 -12.40 -22.20 -1.36
CA ASN A 335 -11.09 -22.32 -0.72
C ASN A 335 -10.29 -21.01 -0.80
N LYS A 336 -10.50 -20.20 -1.85
CA LYS A 336 -9.85 -18.89 -1.97
C LYS A 336 -10.45 -17.87 -0.99
N LEU A 337 -11.76 -17.94 -0.76
CA LEU A 337 -12.43 -17.11 0.24
C LEU A 337 -11.99 -17.49 1.66
N ASP A 338 -11.98 -18.79 1.96
CA ASP A 338 -11.54 -19.31 3.26
C ASP A 338 -10.11 -18.86 3.56
N HIS A 339 -9.19 -19.06 2.60
CA HIS A 339 -7.81 -18.62 2.73
C HIS A 339 -7.69 -17.10 2.91
N HIS A 340 -8.51 -16.29 2.22
CA HIS A 340 -8.50 -14.84 2.40
C HIS A 340 -8.93 -14.45 3.82
N ILE A 341 -9.98 -15.07 4.36
CA ILE A 341 -10.45 -14.82 5.73
C ILE A 341 -9.37 -15.20 6.75
N GLU A 342 -8.68 -16.33 6.54
CA GLU A 342 -7.51 -16.70 7.35
C GLU A 342 -6.42 -15.61 7.31
N GLN A 343 -6.13 -15.04 6.12
CA GLN A 343 -5.15 -13.95 5.99
C GLN A 343 -5.57 -12.71 6.78
N VAL A 344 -6.85 -12.33 6.75
CA VAL A 344 -7.38 -11.22 7.56
C VAL A 344 -7.24 -11.54 9.06
N CYS A 345 -7.55 -12.77 9.48
CA CYS A 345 -7.47 -13.17 10.88
C CYS A 345 -6.03 -13.15 11.44
N ILE A 346 -5.02 -13.39 10.60
CA ILE A 346 -3.61 -13.34 11.03
C ILE A 346 -2.98 -11.94 11.01
N LEU A 347 -3.73 -10.88 10.70
CA LEU A 347 -3.28 -9.48 10.87
C LEU A 347 -2.67 -9.26 12.26
N ASN A 348 -3.23 -9.93 13.27
CA ASN A 348 -2.80 -9.87 14.66
C ASN A 348 -1.34 -10.36 14.87
N LYS A 349 -0.74 -11.13 13.95
CA LYS A 349 0.62 -11.63 14.14
C LYS A 349 1.70 -10.57 13.94
N TRP A 350 1.38 -9.50 13.21
CA TRP A 350 2.37 -8.51 12.76
C TRP A 350 1.88 -7.05 12.86
N THR A 351 0.61 -6.83 13.18
CA THR A 351 0.03 -5.51 13.45
C THR A 351 -0.57 -5.42 14.85
N ALA A 352 -0.94 -4.20 15.24
CA ALA A 352 -1.66 -3.90 16.46
C ALA A 352 -3.14 -4.31 16.42
N PHE A 353 -3.61 -4.93 15.34
CA PHE A 353 -4.97 -5.42 15.26
C PHE A 353 -5.19 -6.72 16.02
N THR A 354 -6.44 -6.94 16.36
CA THR A 354 -7.03 -8.23 16.69
C THR A 354 -8.12 -8.49 15.67
N ALA A 355 -8.00 -9.58 14.93
CA ALA A 355 -9.01 -10.01 13.97
C ALA A 355 -9.53 -11.37 14.41
N ILE A 356 -10.84 -11.47 14.63
CA ILE A 356 -11.50 -12.67 15.13
C ILE A 356 -12.64 -13.00 14.17
N GLU A 357 -12.63 -14.22 13.65
CA GLU A 357 -13.78 -14.77 12.96
C GLU A 357 -14.91 -15.03 13.98
N GLU A 358 -16.09 -14.50 13.70
CA GLU A 358 -17.28 -14.63 14.54
C GLU A 358 -18.19 -15.76 13.99
N GLU A 359 -19.39 -15.41 13.54
CA GLU A 359 -20.33 -16.32 12.87
C GLU A 359 -19.96 -16.47 11.38
N ASP A 360 -20.35 -17.59 10.76
CA ASP A 360 -20.09 -17.99 9.36
C ASP A 360 -19.61 -16.84 8.44
N TYR A 361 -18.31 -16.81 8.13
CA TYR A 361 -17.69 -15.86 7.19
C TYR A 361 -17.74 -14.37 7.62
N SER A 362 -17.94 -14.07 8.91
CA SER A 362 -17.86 -12.73 9.48
C SER A 362 -16.57 -12.55 10.28
N VAL A 363 -15.87 -11.43 10.07
CA VAL A 363 -14.63 -11.09 10.80
C VAL A 363 -14.80 -9.74 11.49
N ARG A 364 -14.55 -9.71 12.80
CA ARG A 364 -14.41 -8.48 13.58
C ARG A 364 -12.94 -8.13 13.75
N ILE A 365 -12.58 -6.91 13.37
CA ILE A 365 -11.26 -6.32 13.53
C ILE A 365 -11.35 -5.20 14.57
N THR A 366 -10.48 -5.23 15.58
CA THR A 366 -10.34 -4.20 16.62
C THR A 366 -8.87 -3.83 16.82
N MET A 367 -8.59 -2.66 17.41
CA MET A 367 -7.23 -2.27 17.81
C MET A 367 -6.93 -2.81 19.22
N ARG A 368 -5.71 -3.33 19.45
CA ARG A 368 -5.30 -3.71 20.81
C ARG A 368 -5.13 -2.47 21.67
N SER A 369 -5.74 -2.51 22.85
CA SER A 369 -5.84 -1.37 23.76
C SER A 369 -4.52 -0.94 24.42
N ASN A 370 -3.39 -1.65 24.23
CA ASN A 370 -2.14 -1.42 24.96
C ASN A 370 -0.88 -1.87 24.18
N ILE A 371 -0.59 -1.29 23.03
CA ILE A 371 0.72 -1.49 22.38
C ILE A 371 1.49 -0.17 22.47
N VAL A 372 2.23 -0.02 23.57
CA VAL A 372 3.36 0.91 23.62
C VAL A 372 4.57 0.08 23.19
N ASN A 373 5.02 0.29 21.95
CA ASN A 373 6.25 -0.33 21.43
C ASN A 373 7.49 0.25 22.13
#